data_AF-A0A3S0ZFH9-F1
#
_entry.id   AF-A0A3S0ZFH9-F1
#
_cell.length_a   1.000
_cell.length_b   1.000
_cell.length_c   1.000
_cell.angle_alpha   90.00
_cell.angle_beta   90.00
_cell.angle_gamma   90.00
#
_symmetry.space_group_name_H-M   'P 1'
#
loop_
_entity.id
_entity.type
_entity.pdbx_description
1 polymer ?
#
loop_
_entity_poly.entity_id
_entity_poly.type
_entity_poly.pdbx_seq_one_letter_code
_entity_poly.pdbx_strand_id
1 'polypeptide(L)'
;MAEQKAAQIIQVRSRESFVHRFHGDGGPREVEIFEEEIRHAWADEPSITEAQKVALVRKYLGCSVKDELACYPAKFTAEPEALLATLRRAYDSNTNRGTKLQDRTITELEVEERLSRVEENEEKIKKNVEEIRKKMEETKVENQEMFKKILQKLEEPTQTKANRNDRQRMPASIGSDACFICGRRDHFARECRENTTSGRRQGNDRPRQ
;
A
#
# COMPACT_ATOMS: atom_id res chain seq x y z
N MET A 1 -28.25 40.99 -71.88
CA MET A 1 -26.85 40.93 -71.41
C MET A 1 -26.90 40.49 -69.96
N ALA A 2 -26.39 39.30 -69.63
CA ALA A 2 -26.46 38.74 -68.29
C ALA A 2 -25.23 39.17 -67.49
N GLU A 3 -25.47 39.91 -66.41
CA GLU A 3 -24.47 40.46 -65.51
C GLU A 3 -23.90 39.35 -64.62
N GLN A 4 -22.66 38.95 -64.87
CA GLN A 4 -21.94 38.01 -64.03
C GLN A 4 -21.57 38.69 -62.71
N LYS A 5 -22.31 38.39 -61.65
CA LYS A 5 -21.94 38.75 -60.27
C LYS A 5 -20.68 37.98 -59.87
N ALA A 6 -19.55 38.67 -59.78
CA ALA A 6 -18.33 38.12 -59.23
C ALA A 6 -18.54 37.75 -57.75
N ALA A 7 -18.43 36.47 -57.42
CA ALA A 7 -18.45 35.99 -56.05
C ALA A 7 -17.16 36.43 -55.35
N GLN A 8 -17.28 37.33 -54.39
CA GLN A 8 -16.17 37.82 -53.58
C GLN A 8 -15.81 36.72 -52.57
N ILE A 9 -14.67 36.06 -52.79
CA ILE A 9 -14.13 35.06 -51.86
C ILE A 9 -13.63 35.80 -50.62
N ILE A 10 -14.38 35.72 -49.53
CA ILE A 10 -13.95 36.20 -48.21
C ILE A 10 -12.96 35.17 -47.67
N GLN A 11 -11.67 35.48 -47.76
CA GLN A 11 -10.63 34.71 -47.09
C GLN A 11 -10.72 35.02 -45.58
N VAL A 12 -11.47 34.20 -44.85
CA VAL A 12 -11.49 34.24 -43.39
C VAL A 12 -10.08 33.88 -42.92
N ARG A 13 -9.29 34.88 -42.50
CA ARG A 13 -8.02 34.63 -41.80
C ARG A 13 -8.36 33.80 -40.56
N SER A 14 -7.77 32.61 -40.44
CA SER A 14 -7.86 31.78 -39.24
C SER A 14 -7.59 32.66 -38.02
N ARG A 15 -8.44 32.55 -37.00
CA ARG A 15 -8.23 33.24 -35.72
C ARG A 15 -6.81 32.90 -35.25
N GLU A 16 -6.03 33.92 -34.90
CA GLU A 16 -4.73 33.73 -34.27
C GLU A 16 -4.87 32.69 -33.16
N SER A 17 -4.12 31.60 -33.25
CA SER A 17 -4.19 30.50 -32.29
C SER A 17 -3.80 31.07 -30.92
N PHE A 18 -4.81 31.20 -30.05
CA PHE A 18 -4.58 31.69 -28.69
C PHE A 18 -4.06 30.52 -27.86
N VAL A 19 -2.86 30.69 -27.29
CA VAL A 19 -2.26 29.73 -26.35
C VAL A 19 -2.12 30.41 -25.00
N HIS A 20 -2.77 29.85 -23.98
CA HIS A 20 -2.67 30.34 -22.62
C HIS A 20 -1.30 29.98 -22.02
N ARG A 21 -0.85 30.79 -21.06
CA ARG A 21 0.37 30.50 -20.30
C ARG A 21 0.08 29.37 -19.30
N PHE A 22 0.83 28.28 -19.38
CA PHE A 22 0.67 27.13 -18.49
C PHE A 22 1.46 27.32 -17.20
N HIS A 23 0.79 27.30 -16.06
CA HIS A 23 1.41 27.49 -14.74
C HIS A 23 1.46 26.20 -13.91
N GLY A 24 0.62 25.21 -14.22
CA GLY A 24 0.65 23.89 -13.59
C GLY A 24 -0.09 23.82 -12.25
N ASP A 25 -0.81 24.87 -11.88
CA ASP A 25 -1.63 24.97 -10.68
C ASP A 25 -3.12 24.66 -10.94
N GLY A 26 -3.56 24.66 -12.20
CA GLY A 26 -4.94 24.38 -12.63
C GLY A 26 -5.30 22.90 -12.73
N GLY A 27 -4.38 22.00 -12.38
CA GLY A 27 -4.61 20.55 -12.35
C GLY A 27 -4.63 19.89 -13.73
N PRO A 28 -5.28 18.71 -13.87
CA PRO A 28 -5.14 17.86 -15.05
C PRO A 28 -5.81 18.48 -16.28
N ARG A 29 -6.94 19.18 -16.07
CA ARG A 29 -7.67 19.87 -17.14
C ARG A 29 -6.87 21.01 -17.74
N GLU A 30 -6.03 21.68 -16.95
CA GLU A 30 -5.18 22.76 -17.47
C GLU A 30 -4.15 22.20 -18.48
N VAL A 31 -3.58 21.03 -18.20
CA VAL A 31 -2.61 20.39 -19.11
C VAL A 31 -3.28 19.94 -20.40
N GLU A 32 -4.50 19.40 -20.32
CA GLU A 32 -5.28 18.97 -21.49
C GLU A 32 -5.61 20.16 -22.41
N ILE A 33 -6.12 21.25 -21.83
CA ILE A 33 -6.44 22.48 -22.58
C ILE A 33 -5.17 23.05 -23.22
N PHE A 34 -4.07 23.14 -22.48
CA PHE A 34 -2.80 23.65 -23.00
C PHE A 34 -2.25 22.79 -24.14
N GLU A 35 -2.32 21.45 -24.01
CA GLU A 35 -1.90 20.50 -25.03
C GLU A 35 -2.73 20.67 -26.32
N GLU A 36 -4.04 20.81 -26.19
CA GLU A 36 -4.94 21.09 -27.31
C GLU A 36 -4.60 22.42 -28.00
N GLU A 37 -4.43 23.51 -27.24
CA GLU A 37 -4.09 24.83 -27.78
C GLU A 37 -2.76 24.83 -28.55
N ILE A 38 -1.73 24.17 -28.00
CA ILE A 38 -0.43 24.02 -28.66
C ILE A 38 -0.57 23.23 -29.97
N ARG A 39 -1.33 22.13 -29.96
CA ARG A 39 -1.55 21.33 -31.18
C ARG A 39 -2.30 22.12 -32.25
N HIS A 40 -3.30 22.91 -31.88
CA HIS A 40 -3.97 23.81 -32.81
C HIS A 40 -2.99 24.85 -33.39
N ALA A 41 -2.14 25.45 -32.55
CA ALA A 41 -1.12 26.39 -33.01
C ALA A 41 -0.11 25.75 -33.98
N TRP A 42 0.24 24.47 -33.79
CA TRP A 42 1.08 23.74 -34.74
C TRP A 42 0.36 23.37 -36.02
N ALA A 43 -0.94 23.10 -35.96
CA ALA A 43 -1.76 22.79 -37.13
C ALA A 43 -1.99 24.04 -38.01
N ASP A 44 -2.12 25.22 -37.40
CA ASP A 44 -2.27 26.50 -38.10
C ASP A 44 -0.99 26.91 -38.83
N GLU A 45 0.20 26.51 -38.35
CA GLU A 45 1.50 26.82 -38.95
C GLU A 45 2.26 25.55 -39.37
N PRO A 46 1.87 24.87 -40.47
CA PRO A 46 2.45 23.58 -40.86
C PRO A 46 3.93 23.63 -41.26
N SER A 47 4.50 24.82 -41.44
CA SER A 47 5.92 25.02 -41.80
C SER A 47 6.86 25.07 -40.59
N ILE A 48 6.35 24.91 -39.36
CA ILE A 48 7.14 25.00 -38.14
C ILE A 48 8.01 23.75 -37.94
N THR A 49 9.30 23.94 -37.69
CA THR A 49 10.26 22.87 -37.40
C THR A 49 10.07 22.31 -35.98
N GLU A 50 10.50 21.07 -35.72
CA GLU A 50 10.41 20.45 -34.39
C GLU A 50 11.09 21.30 -33.29
N ALA A 51 12.24 21.91 -33.59
CA ALA A 51 12.93 22.81 -32.67
C ALA A 51 12.12 24.08 -32.36
N GLN A 52 11.42 24.62 -33.37
CA GLN A 52 10.53 25.76 -33.18
C GLN A 52 9.25 25.37 -32.41
N LYS A 53 8.73 24.15 -32.57
CA LYS A 53 7.62 23.63 -31.77
C LYS A 53 7.99 23.55 -30.29
N VAL A 54 9.18 23.04 -29.97
CA VAL A 54 9.71 23.01 -28.59
C VAL A 54 9.89 24.43 -28.05
N ALA A 55 10.42 25.34 -28.85
CA ALA A 55 10.56 26.75 -28.47
C ALA A 55 9.19 27.41 -28.20
N LEU A 56 8.18 27.09 -29.01
CA LEU A 56 6.81 27.57 -28.82
C LEU A 56 6.24 27.08 -27.49
N VAL A 57 6.33 25.79 -27.20
CA VAL A 57 5.86 25.25 -25.90
C VAL A 57 6.57 25.97 -24.76
N ARG A 58 7.91 26.03 -24.78
CA ARG A 58 8.70 26.71 -23.75
C ARG A 58 8.37 28.20 -23.61
N LYS A 59 7.93 28.88 -24.67
CA LYS A 59 7.49 30.28 -24.61
C LYS A 59 6.27 30.45 -23.71
N TYR A 60 5.33 29.51 -23.77
CA TYR A 60 4.07 29.55 -23.00
C TYR A 60 4.13 28.85 -21.65
N LEU A 61 5.27 28.25 -21.27
CA LEU A 61 5.46 27.71 -19.92
C LEU A 61 5.80 28.80 -18.89
N GLY A 62 5.18 28.73 -17.72
CA GLY A 62 5.52 29.51 -16.54
C GLY A 62 6.90 29.18 -15.97
N CYS A 63 7.46 30.06 -15.15
CA CYS A 63 8.81 29.89 -14.59
C CYS A 63 8.91 28.62 -13.74
N SER A 64 7.93 28.36 -12.85
CA SER A 64 7.92 27.17 -12.00
C SER A 64 7.97 25.86 -12.81
N VAL A 65 7.18 25.79 -13.89
CA VAL A 65 7.16 24.62 -14.78
C VAL A 65 8.47 24.46 -15.54
N LYS A 66 9.08 25.57 -15.97
CA LYS A 66 10.40 25.55 -16.62
C LYS A 66 11.49 25.03 -15.69
N ASP A 67 11.48 25.47 -14.44
CA ASP A 67 12.45 25.04 -13.43
C ASP A 67 12.29 23.55 -13.12
N GLU A 68 11.05 23.07 -13.04
CA GLU A 68 10.76 21.64 -12.90
C GLU A 68 11.25 20.83 -14.10
N LEU A 69 10.95 21.28 -15.33
CA LEU A 69 11.39 20.61 -16.56
C LEU A 69 12.91 20.63 -16.74
N ALA A 70 13.61 21.61 -16.17
CA ALA A 70 15.08 21.64 -16.17
C ALA A 70 15.69 20.47 -15.38
N CYS A 71 14.92 19.87 -14.46
CA CYS A 71 15.34 18.68 -13.72
C CYS A 71 15.17 17.38 -14.54
N TYR A 72 14.46 17.42 -15.68
CA TYR A 72 14.27 16.25 -16.53
C TYR A 72 15.44 16.06 -17.50
N PRO A 73 15.83 14.81 -17.81
CA PRO A 73 16.82 14.53 -18.84
C PRO A 73 16.46 15.17 -20.19
N ALA A 74 17.46 15.70 -20.89
CA ALA A 74 17.27 16.42 -22.16
C ALA A 74 16.48 15.63 -23.22
N LYS A 75 16.61 14.30 -23.23
CA LYS A 75 15.85 13.41 -24.14
C LYS A 75 14.33 13.57 -24.03
N PHE A 76 13.80 13.96 -22.86
CA PHE A 76 12.37 14.15 -22.64
C PHE A 76 11.88 15.57 -22.94
N THR A 77 12.81 16.51 -23.15
CA THR A 77 12.49 17.94 -23.37
C THR A 77 13.03 18.49 -24.70
N ALA A 78 13.67 17.62 -25.50
CA ALA A 78 14.25 17.94 -26.81
C ALA A 78 13.28 17.73 -27.97
N GLU A 79 12.33 16.80 -27.85
CA GLU A 79 11.29 16.54 -28.85
C GLU A 79 9.96 17.15 -28.40
N PRO A 80 9.18 17.76 -29.31
CA PRO A 80 7.95 18.47 -28.93
C PRO A 80 6.88 17.54 -28.38
N GLU A 81 6.69 16.36 -28.97
CA GLU A 81 5.75 15.36 -28.45
C GLU A 81 6.21 14.76 -27.11
N ALA A 82 7.52 14.50 -26.96
CA ALA A 82 8.08 14.04 -25.68
C ALA A 82 7.90 15.09 -24.57
N LEU A 83 8.02 16.37 -24.91
CA LEU A 83 7.80 17.48 -23.99
C LEU A 83 6.33 17.56 -23.54
N LEU A 84 5.37 17.46 -24.47
CA LEU A 84 3.93 17.41 -24.14
C LEU A 84 3.59 16.18 -23.29
N ALA A 85 4.12 15.01 -23.65
CA ALA A 85 3.94 13.79 -22.86
C ALA A 85 4.52 13.92 -21.44
N THR A 86 5.66 14.59 -21.29
CA THR A 86 6.28 14.86 -19.98
C THR A 86 5.41 15.80 -19.14
N LEU A 87 4.89 16.87 -19.74
CA LEU A 87 3.94 17.78 -19.07
C LEU A 87 2.69 17.05 -18.62
N ARG A 88 2.08 16.27 -19.53
CA ARG A 88 0.92 15.45 -19.19
C ARG A 88 1.21 14.52 -18.03
N ARG A 89 2.33 13.79 -18.07
CA ARG A 89 2.73 12.89 -16.98
C ARG A 89 2.95 13.61 -15.63
N ALA A 90 3.59 14.78 -15.64
CA ALA A 90 3.90 15.52 -14.42
C ALA A 90 2.66 16.15 -13.76
N TYR A 91 1.67 16.54 -14.57
CA TYR A 91 0.48 17.27 -14.11
C TYR A 91 -0.83 16.47 -14.16
N ASP A 92 -0.80 15.21 -14.61
CA ASP A 92 -1.93 14.29 -14.49
C ASP A 92 -2.22 13.97 -13.02
N SER A 93 -3.47 14.18 -12.62
CA SER A 93 -3.95 14.01 -11.23
C SER A 93 -3.83 12.60 -10.69
N ASN A 94 -3.59 11.62 -11.56
CA ASN A 94 -3.35 10.24 -11.14
C ASN A 94 -1.91 9.96 -10.70
N THR A 95 -0.97 10.88 -10.91
CA THR A 95 0.37 10.75 -10.31
C THR A 95 0.34 11.37 -8.91
N ASN A 96 0.15 10.50 -7.92
CA ASN A 96 0.38 10.82 -6.51
C ASN A 96 1.62 11.73 -6.36
N ARG A 97 1.40 13.02 -6.08
CA ARG A 97 2.44 14.02 -5.68
C ARG A 97 3.11 13.67 -4.34
N GLY A 98 3.14 12.40 -3.97
CA GLY A 98 3.79 11.82 -2.79
C GLY A 98 4.85 10.75 -3.12
N THR A 99 4.98 10.31 -4.37
CA THR A 99 6.09 9.44 -4.77
C THR A 99 6.98 10.21 -5.74
N LYS A 100 8.09 10.74 -5.22
CA LYS A 100 9.26 11.15 -6.03
C LYS A 100 9.41 10.15 -7.18
N LEU A 101 9.20 10.60 -8.42
CA LEU A 101 9.45 9.80 -9.62
C LEU A 101 10.93 9.40 -9.63
N GLN A 102 11.24 8.21 -9.11
CA GLN A 102 12.29 7.37 -9.67
C GLN A 102 11.71 6.65 -10.89
N ASP A 103 11.16 7.40 -11.84
CA ASP A 103 10.70 6.80 -13.09
C ASP A 103 11.90 6.78 -14.04
N ARG A 104 12.86 5.91 -13.69
CA ARG A 104 13.81 5.40 -14.66
C ARG A 104 12.96 4.74 -15.72
N THR A 105 13.01 5.23 -16.95
CA THR A 105 12.56 4.44 -18.11
C THR A 105 13.31 3.11 -18.06
N ILE A 106 12.67 2.08 -17.52
CA ILE A 106 13.24 0.75 -17.41
C ILE A 106 13.39 0.26 -18.85
N THR A 107 14.63 0.06 -19.27
CA THR A 107 14.92 -0.50 -20.59
C THR A 107 14.39 -1.94 -20.65
N GLU A 108 14.01 -2.43 -21.83
CA GLU A 108 13.51 -3.82 -21.99
C GLU A 108 14.49 -4.85 -21.38
N LEU A 109 15.80 -4.58 -21.45
CA LEU A 109 16.85 -5.39 -20.83
C LEU A 109 16.78 -5.42 -19.30
N GLU A 110 16.47 -4.30 -18.65
CA GLU A 110 16.29 -4.25 -17.20
C GLU A 110 14.96 -4.91 -16.78
N VAL A 111 13.96 -4.94 -17.65
CA VAL A 111 12.73 -5.71 -17.41
C VAL A 111 13.01 -7.21 -17.45
N GLU A 112 13.75 -7.69 -18.45
CA GLU A 112 14.15 -9.10 -18.57
C GLU A 112 15.01 -9.57 -17.39
N GLU A 113 16.01 -8.79 -16.97
CA GLU A 113 16.82 -9.12 -15.79
C GLU A 113 15.97 -9.23 -14.53
N ARG A 114 14.99 -8.32 -14.36
CA ARG A 114 14.07 -8.36 -13.23
C ARG A 114 13.14 -9.57 -13.30
N LEU A 115 12.68 -9.98 -14.48
CA LEU A 115 11.86 -11.17 -14.65
C LEU A 115 12.64 -12.44 -14.27
N SER A 116 13.89 -12.60 -14.70
CA SER A 116 14.71 -13.76 -14.29
C SER A 116 14.92 -13.83 -12.77
N ARG A 117 15.10 -12.67 -12.11
CA ARG A 117 15.21 -12.61 -10.64
C ARG A 117 13.90 -12.95 -9.94
N VAL A 118 12.75 -12.62 -10.54
CA VAL A 118 11.43 -12.99 -10.01
C VAL A 118 11.24 -14.51 -10.14
N GLU A 119 11.55 -15.10 -11.28
CA GLU A 119 11.45 -16.54 -11.50
C GLU A 119 12.31 -17.35 -10.51
N GLU A 120 13.57 -16.95 -10.30
CA GLU A 120 14.46 -17.60 -9.33
C GLU A 120 13.90 -17.50 -7.89
N ASN A 121 13.30 -16.36 -7.54
CA ASN A 121 12.69 -16.16 -6.24
C ASN A 121 11.42 -17.00 -6.08
N GLU A 122 10.61 -17.15 -7.13
CA GLU A 122 9.43 -18.03 -7.11
C GLU A 122 9.81 -19.48 -6.86
N GLU A 123 10.89 -19.98 -7.47
CA GLU A 123 11.38 -21.33 -7.20
C GLU A 123 11.85 -21.51 -5.75
N LYS A 124 12.57 -20.51 -5.21
CA LYS A 124 12.97 -20.51 -3.79
C LYS A 124 11.75 -20.52 -2.86
N ILE A 125 10.72 -19.74 -3.17
CA ILE A 125 9.47 -19.71 -2.39
C ILE A 125 8.77 -21.07 -2.45
N LYS A 126 8.64 -21.68 -3.65
CA LYS A 126 8.05 -23.02 -3.80
C LYS A 126 8.78 -24.06 -2.97
N LYS A 127 10.12 -24.06 -3.00
CA LYS A 127 10.94 -24.99 -2.20
C LYS A 127 10.73 -24.79 -0.69
N ASN A 128 10.69 -23.54 -0.23
CA ASN A 128 10.44 -23.22 1.18
C ASN A 128 9.04 -23.66 1.63
N VAL A 129 8.03 -23.46 0.79
CA VAL A 129 6.64 -23.89 1.07
C VAL A 129 6.57 -25.41 1.21
N GLU A 130 7.23 -26.16 0.34
CA GLU A 130 7.26 -27.62 0.43
C GLU A 130 8.01 -28.11 1.68
N GLU A 131 9.11 -27.45 2.06
CA GLU A 131 9.83 -27.76 3.29
C GLU A 131 8.96 -27.51 4.55
N ILE A 132 8.22 -26.39 4.58
CA ILE A 132 7.27 -26.08 5.66
C ILE A 132 6.17 -27.14 5.71
N ARG A 133 5.63 -27.53 4.56
CA ARG A 133 4.61 -28.58 4.46
C ARG A 133 5.11 -29.90 5.05
N LYS A 134 6.33 -30.31 4.72
CA LYS A 134 6.95 -31.53 5.26
C LYS A 134 7.08 -31.46 6.78
N LYS A 135 7.59 -30.36 7.32
CA LYS A 135 7.71 -30.13 8.77
C LYS A 135 6.36 -30.15 9.50
N MET A 136 5.28 -29.67 8.85
CA MET A 136 3.94 -29.78 9.43
C MET A 136 3.44 -31.22 9.49
N GLU A 137 3.73 -32.06 8.51
CA GLU A 137 3.31 -33.46 8.57
C GLU A 137 4.13 -34.27 9.57
N GLU A 138 5.44 -34.01 9.68
CA GLU A 138 6.31 -34.61 10.71
C GLU A 138 5.80 -34.29 12.13
N THR A 139 5.56 -33.01 12.43
CA THR A 139 5.03 -32.58 13.74
C THR A 139 3.64 -33.13 14.03
N LYS A 140 2.80 -33.30 13.00
CA LYS A 140 1.48 -33.94 13.15
C LYS A 140 1.61 -35.42 13.52
N VAL A 141 2.56 -36.15 12.92
CA VAL A 141 2.84 -37.55 13.29
C VAL A 141 3.37 -37.63 14.72
N GLU A 142 4.32 -36.78 15.10
CA GLU A 142 4.85 -36.71 16.47
C GLU A 142 3.75 -36.44 17.50
N ASN A 143 2.87 -35.48 17.22
CA ASN A 143 1.74 -35.16 18.07
C ASN A 143 0.74 -36.32 18.17
N GLN A 144 0.47 -37.03 17.07
CA GLN A 144 -0.39 -38.21 17.07
C GLN A 144 0.22 -39.35 17.91
N GLU A 145 1.53 -39.59 17.80
CA GLU A 145 2.22 -40.59 18.63
C GLU A 145 2.21 -40.21 20.12
N MET A 146 2.45 -38.93 20.43
CA MET A 146 2.35 -38.42 21.79
C MET A 146 0.95 -38.65 22.36
N PHE A 147 -0.09 -38.37 21.58
CA PHE A 147 -1.47 -38.59 21.99
C PHE A 147 -1.78 -40.07 22.24
N LYS A 148 -1.30 -40.98 21.37
CA LYS A 148 -1.42 -42.43 21.58
C LYS A 148 -0.74 -42.90 22.87
N LYS A 149 0.47 -42.40 23.17
CA LYS A 149 1.18 -42.72 24.43
C LYS A 149 0.41 -42.23 25.66
N ILE A 150 -0.24 -41.06 25.58
CA ILE A 150 -1.08 -40.55 26.67
C ILE A 150 -2.29 -41.46 26.88
N LEU A 151 -3.00 -41.85 25.80
CA LEU A 151 -4.15 -42.76 25.91
C LEU A 151 -3.75 -44.11 26.51
N GLN A 152 -2.64 -44.69 26.08
CA GLN A 152 -2.14 -45.96 26.63
C GLN A 152 -1.88 -45.87 28.14
N LYS A 153 -1.31 -44.76 28.62
CA LYS A 153 -1.08 -44.53 30.07
C LYS A 153 -2.36 -44.37 30.88
N LEU A 154 -3.47 -43.96 30.24
CA LEU A 154 -4.78 -43.86 30.90
C LEU A 154 -5.50 -45.21 30.97
N GLU A 155 -5.19 -46.13 30.05
CA GLU A 155 -5.70 -47.50 30.05
C GLU A 155 -4.91 -48.43 30.98
N GLU A 156 -3.73 -48.02 31.44
CA GLU A 156 -3.02 -48.74 32.51
C GLU A 156 -3.87 -48.71 33.78
N PRO A 157 -4.28 -49.88 34.32
CA PRO A 157 -5.04 -49.92 35.55
C PRO A 157 -4.17 -49.31 36.64
N THR A 158 -4.62 -48.18 37.20
CA THR A 158 -4.05 -47.62 38.40
C THR A 158 -4.11 -48.70 39.49
N GLN A 159 -3.00 -49.41 39.69
CA GLN A 159 -2.76 -50.20 40.88
C GLN A 159 -2.54 -49.22 42.04
N THR A 160 -3.57 -48.45 42.39
CA THR A 160 -3.78 -48.06 43.78
C THR A 160 -3.96 -49.36 44.54
N LYS A 161 -2.84 -49.92 45.01
CA LYS A 161 -2.81 -50.89 46.10
C LYS A 161 -3.49 -50.19 47.27
N ALA A 162 -4.80 -50.40 47.41
CA ALA A 162 -5.55 -50.09 48.60
C ALA A 162 -5.04 -51.02 49.71
N ASN A 163 -3.91 -50.63 50.30
CA ASN A 163 -3.44 -51.15 51.57
C ASN A 163 -4.44 -50.66 52.63
N ARG A 164 -5.41 -51.53 52.94
CA ARG A 164 -6.30 -51.39 54.09
C ARG A 164 -5.44 -51.54 55.34
N ASN A 165 -4.87 -50.44 55.86
CA ASN A 165 -4.57 -50.20 57.28
C ASN A 165 -3.70 -48.96 57.51
N ASP A 166 -4.12 -47.79 57.03
CA ASP A 166 -3.58 -46.55 57.60
C ASP A 166 -4.70 -45.52 57.83
N ARG A 167 -5.36 -45.69 58.98
CA ARG A 167 -6.18 -44.66 59.63
C ARG A 167 -5.28 -43.62 60.30
N GLN A 168 -4.37 -42.99 59.56
CA GLN A 168 -3.58 -41.88 60.09
C GLN A 168 -3.49 -40.73 59.09
N ARG A 169 -4.20 -39.65 59.44
CA ARG A 169 -3.96 -38.25 59.06
C ARG A 169 -3.82 -37.96 57.55
N MET A 170 -4.96 -37.59 56.95
CA MET A 170 -4.94 -36.62 55.85
C MET A 170 -4.32 -35.31 56.38
N PRO A 171 -3.21 -34.79 55.82
CA PRO A 171 -2.92 -33.38 55.99
C PRO A 171 -4.00 -32.64 55.21
N ALA A 172 -4.85 -31.94 55.96
CA ALA A 172 -5.63 -30.84 55.43
C ALA A 172 -4.69 -30.01 54.55
N SER A 173 -5.19 -29.69 53.35
CA SER A 173 -4.93 -28.43 52.66
C SER A 173 -3.57 -27.82 53.00
N ILE A 174 -2.60 -27.92 52.08
CA ILE A 174 -1.56 -26.88 51.96
C ILE A 174 -2.30 -25.62 51.46
N GLY A 175 -3.18 -25.11 52.32
CA GLY A 175 -3.77 -23.80 52.25
C GLY A 175 -2.72 -22.90 52.84
N SER A 176 -1.98 -22.23 51.98
CA SER A 176 -1.26 -21.05 52.41
C SER A 176 -2.30 -20.11 53.03
N ASP A 177 -2.18 -19.80 54.33
CA ASP A 177 -2.97 -18.74 55.00
C ASP A 177 -2.75 -17.36 54.34
N ALA A 178 -1.85 -17.29 53.37
CA ALA A 178 -1.66 -16.14 52.49
C ALA A 178 -2.72 -16.09 51.39
N CYS A 179 -3.31 -14.91 51.21
CA CYS A 179 -4.06 -14.53 50.02
C CYS A 179 -3.28 -14.93 48.76
N PHE A 180 -3.88 -15.75 47.91
CA PHE A 180 -3.23 -16.20 46.67
C PHE A 180 -2.97 -15.08 45.66
N ILE A 181 -3.65 -13.93 45.80
CA ILE A 181 -3.54 -12.79 44.88
C ILE A 181 -2.36 -11.88 45.26
N CYS A 182 -2.20 -11.58 46.55
CA CYS A 182 -1.18 -10.63 47.02
C CYS A 182 -0.12 -11.22 47.97
N GLY A 183 -0.25 -12.49 48.35
CA GLY A 183 0.68 -13.21 49.23
C GLY A 183 0.60 -12.85 50.73
N ARG A 184 -0.32 -11.98 51.16
CA ARG A 184 -0.44 -11.55 52.58
C ARG A 184 -1.35 -12.48 53.39
N ARG A 185 -1.01 -12.74 54.66
CA ARG A 185 -1.72 -13.69 55.55
C ARG A 185 -2.91 -13.12 56.34
N ASP A 186 -3.40 -11.95 55.96
CA ASP A 186 -4.41 -11.19 56.71
C ASP A 186 -5.84 -11.38 56.17
N HIS A 187 -5.98 -11.95 54.97
CA HIS A 187 -7.28 -12.13 54.31
C HIS A 187 -7.21 -13.29 53.31
N PHE A 188 -8.37 -13.86 52.96
CA PHE A 188 -8.46 -14.84 51.87
C PHE A 188 -8.55 -14.17 50.50
N ALA A 189 -8.21 -14.87 49.41
CA ALA A 189 -8.21 -14.34 48.04
C ALA A 189 -9.56 -13.69 47.62
N ARG A 190 -10.68 -14.12 48.20
CA ARG A 190 -12.01 -13.56 47.96
C ARG A 190 -12.23 -12.17 48.57
N GLU A 191 -11.43 -11.83 49.58
CA GLU A 191 -11.51 -10.58 50.35
C GLU A 191 -10.36 -9.63 49.99
N CYS A 192 -9.54 -9.99 49.00
CA CYS A 192 -8.41 -9.19 48.58
C CYS A 192 -8.86 -7.90 47.90
N ARG A 193 -8.58 -6.75 48.53
CA ARG A 193 -8.86 -5.42 47.96
C ARG A 193 -8.17 -5.17 46.61
N GLU A 194 -7.01 -5.80 46.38
CA GLU A 194 -6.27 -5.71 45.13
C GLU A 194 -6.96 -6.46 43.96
N ASN A 195 -7.95 -7.31 44.25
CA ASN A 195 -8.72 -8.06 43.25
C ASN A 195 -9.84 -7.26 42.57
N THR A 196 -9.98 -5.96 42.86
CA THR A 196 -11.12 -5.16 42.37
C THR A 196 -10.90 -4.49 41.00
N THR A 197 -9.74 -4.63 40.38
CA THR A 197 -9.44 -3.96 39.09
C THR A 197 -9.81 -4.73 37.83
N SER A 198 -10.31 -5.97 37.92
CA SER A 198 -10.64 -6.75 36.72
C SER A 198 -11.89 -7.63 36.89
N GLY A 199 -13.03 -6.99 37.13
CA GLY A 199 -14.31 -7.71 37.11
C GLY A 199 -15.50 -6.84 37.49
N ARG A 200 -15.98 -6.03 36.54
CA ARG A 200 -17.29 -5.36 36.60
C ARG A 200 -18.36 -6.31 37.16
N ARG A 201 -18.86 -6.02 38.36
CA ARG A 201 -20.27 -6.25 38.71
C ARG A 201 -20.82 -4.93 39.21
N GLN A 202 -21.64 -4.33 38.36
CA GLN A 202 -22.54 -3.22 38.69
C GLN A 202 -23.28 -3.59 39.98
N GLY A 203 -22.94 -2.90 41.07
CA GLY A 203 -23.77 -2.85 42.26
C GLY A 203 -24.89 -1.86 42.00
N ASN A 204 -26.12 -2.35 42.04
CA ASN A 204 -27.33 -1.53 42.11
C ASN A 204 -27.28 -0.64 43.36
N ASP A 205 -26.96 0.63 43.20
CA ASP A 205 -27.35 1.68 44.14
C ASP A 205 -28.85 1.95 43.97
N ARG A 206 -29.66 1.34 44.84
CA ARG A 206 -31.05 1.75 45.08
C ARG A 206 -31.03 2.84 46.15
N PRO A 207 -31.56 4.05 45.89
CA PRO A 207 -31.80 5.01 46.96
C PRO A 207 -32.96 4.53 47.83
N ARG A 208 -32.73 4.53 49.13
CA ARG A 208 -33.72 4.27 50.18
C ARG A 208 -34.55 5.53 50.36
N GLN A 209 -35.85 5.47 50.05
CA GLN A 209 -36.86 6.34 50.64
C GLN A 209 -37.21 5.81 52.04
#